data_AF-A0A1I4LM38-F1
#
_entry.id   AF-A0A1I4LM38-F1
#
_cell.length_a   1.000
_cell.length_b   1.000
_cell.length_c   1.000
_cell.angle_alpha   90.00
_cell.angle_beta   90.00
_cell.angle_gamma   90.00
#
_symmetry.space_group_name_H-M   'P 1'
#
loop_
_entity.id
_entity.type
_entity.pdbx_description
1 polymer ?
#
loop_
_entity_poly.entity_id
_entity_poly.type
_entity_poly.pdbx_seq_one_letter_code
_entity_poly.pdbx_strand_id
1 'polypeptide(L)'
;MSMDASRLASAAAEAYAAEAKPPLTEELVAQVRDALLAAIEEPGAAAETDRLDRLNAALDAFETELDAVVGPRIASLDAASAEVTTRHRSEAGQPLRAFGGQ
;
A
#
# COMPACT_ATOMS: atom_id res chain seq x y z
N MET A 1 22.24 -7.31 0.58
CA MET A 1 20.99 -6.92 -0.10
C MET A 1 19.94 -6.48 0.92
N SER A 2 20.20 -5.40 1.67
CA SER A 2 19.24 -4.89 2.68
C SER A 2 18.94 -3.39 2.47
N MET A 3 19.81 -2.68 1.73
CA MET A 3 19.64 -1.26 1.40
C MET A 3 18.49 -1.00 0.41
N ASP A 4 18.22 -1.96 -0.47
CA ASP A 4 17.14 -1.88 -1.47
C ASP A 4 15.75 -2.04 -0.81
N ALA A 5 15.62 -2.96 0.15
CA ALA A 5 14.36 -3.24 0.84
C ALA A 5 13.86 -2.06 1.67
N SER A 6 14.74 -1.43 2.44
CA SER A 6 14.39 -0.23 3.24
C SER A 6 13.98 0.96 2.35
N ARG A 7 14.65 1.12 1.20
CA ARG A 7 14.31 2.16 0.23
C ARG A 7 12.94 1.92 -0.41
N LEU A 8 12.65 0.67 -0.78
CA LEU A 8 11.34 0.25 -1.32
C LEU A 8 10.22 0.43 -0.32
N ALA A 9 10.43 -0.01 0.93
CA ALA A 9 9.46 0.17 2.00
C ALA A 9 9.15 1.66 2.24
N SER A 10 10.19 2.51 2.18
CA SER A 10 10.00 3.96 2.33
C SER A 10 9.23 4.55 1.16
N ALA A 11 9.62 4.24 -0.09
CA ALA A 11 8.91 4.70 -1.28
C ALA A 11 7.44 4.24 -1.31
N ALA A 12 7.17 3.00 -0.89
CA ALA A 12 5.81 2.45 -0.82
C ALA A 12 4.98 3.10 0.28
N ALA A 13 5.57 3.36 1.46
CA ALA A 13 4.90 4.05 2.54
C ALA A 13 4.59 5.52 2.17
N GLU A 14 5.50 6.20 1.48
CA GLU A 14 5.29 7.57 0.98
C GLU A 14 4.21 7.62 -0.11
N ALA A 15 4.24 6.70 -1.08
CA ALA A 15 3.21 6.59 -2.10
C ALA A 15 1.84 6.30 -1.49
N TYR A 16 1.78 5.38 -0.51
CA TYR A 16 0.56 5.09 0.24
C TYR A 16 0.07 6.31 1.01
N ALA A 17 0.94 7.00 1.75
CA ALA A 17 0.58 8.18 2.56
C ALA A 17 0.13 9.38 1.73
N ALA A 18 0.70 9.55 0.52
CA ALA A 18 0.31 10.61 -0.41
C ALA A 18 -1.13 10.45 -0.93
N GLU A 19 -1.60 9.21 -1.06
CA GLU A 19 -2.92 8.87 -1.61
C GLU A 19 -3.94 8.43 -0.53
N ALA A 20 -3.48 8.08 0.67
CA ALA A 20 -4.31 7.70 1.80
C ALA A 20 -5.18 8.85 2.29
N LYS A 21 -6.43 8.53 2.64
CA LYS A 21 -7.38 9.50 3.22
C LYS A 21 -8.00 8.91 4.49
N PRO A 22 -7.92 9.61 5.64
CA PRO A 22 -7.24 10.89 5.93
C PRO A 22 -5.70 10.81 5.88
N PRO A 23 -5.00 11.97 5.86
CA PRO A 23 -3.53 11.99 5.85
C PRO A 23 -2.96 11.32 7.10
N LEU A 24 -2.02 10.41 6.87
CA LEU A 24 -1.32 9.71 7.94
C LEU A 24 -0.34 10.65 8.65
N THR A 25 -0.19 10.47 9.96
CA THR A 25 0.88 11.11 10.73
C THR A 25 2.22 10.43 10.46
N GLU A 26 3.33 11.12 10.72
CA GLU A 26 4.68 10.56 10.53
C GLU A 26 4.90 9.24 11.31
N GLU A 27 4.28 9.10 12.48
CA GLU A 27 4.30 7.85 13.27
C GLU A 27 3.56 6.71 12.58
N LEU A 28 2.42 6.99 11.93
CA LEU A 28 1.66 6.01 11.16
C LEU A 28 2.41 5.61 9.88
N VAL A 29 3.03 6.58 9.20
CA VAL A 29 3.89 6.31 8.03
C VAL A 29 5.09 5.44 8.42
N ALA A 30 5.70 5.68 9.59
CA ALA A 30 6.79 4.85 10.09
C ALA A 30 6.35 3.41 10.39
N GLN A 31 5.15 3.21 10.96
CA GLN A 31 4.58 1.88 11.19
C GLN A 31 4.28 1.13 9.89
N VAL A 32 3.66 1.81 8.92
CA VAL A 32 3.43 1.24 7.57
C VAL A 32 4.74 0.84 6.93
N ARG A 33 5.75 1.71 6.97
CA ARG A 33 7.09 1.42 6.43
C ARG A 33 7.70 0.17 7.07
N ASP A 34 7.60 0.02 8.39
CA ASP A 34 8.16 -1.15 9.10
C ASP A 34 7.43 -2.44 8.71
N ALA A 35 6.10 -2.40 8.63
CA ALA A 35 5.29 -3.53 8.17
C ALA A 35 5.61 -3.93 6.71
N LEU A 36 5.77 -2.95 5.82
CA LEU A 36 6.16 -3.18 4.43
C LEU A 36 7.59 -3.73 4.34
N LEU A 37 8.52 -3.24 5.18
CA LEU A 37 9.89 -3.73 5.23
C LEU A 37 9.93 -5.20 5.65
N ALA A 38 9.22 -5.57 6.72
CA ALA A 38 9.11 -6.95 7.18
C ALA A 38 8.54 -7.88 6.07
N ALA A 39 7.56 -7.40 5.32
CA ALA A 39 6.99 -8.15 4.19
C ALA A 39 7.97 -8.33 3.01
N ILE A 40 8.87 -7.36 2.79
CA ILE A 40 9.91 -7.42 1.74
C ILE A 40 11.08 -8.31 2.16
N GLU A 41 11.51 -8.22 3.43
CA GLU A 41 12.64 -8.97 3.98
C GLU A 41 12.32 -10.45 4.22
N GLU A 42 11.04 -10.83 4.32
CA GLU A 42 10.59 -12.21 4.49
C GLU A 42 11.12 -13.15 3.38
N PRO A 43 12.07 -14.05 3.70
CA PRO A 43 12.72 -14.92 2.74
C PRO A 43 11.78 -16.08 2.37
N GLY A 44 11.06 -15.94 1.25
CA GLY A 44 10.15 -17.00 0.78
C GLY A 44 9.17 -16.60 -0.30
N ALA A 45 9.17 -15.36 -0.79
CA ALA A 45 8.40 -14.97 -1.96
C ALA A 45 9.12 -15.47 -3.23
N ALA A 46 8.78 -16.69 -3.67
CA ALA A 46 9.28 -17.23 -4.93
C ALA A 46 8.71 -16.48 -6.16
N ALA A 47 7.55 -15.82 -6.00
CA ALA A 47 6.91 -15.03 -7.04
C ALA A 47 6.63 -13.59 -6.55
N GLU A 48 6.71 -12.63 -7.48
CA GLU A 48 6.37 -11.23 -7.25
C GLU A 48 4.93 -11.07 -6.75
N THR A 49 4.00 -11.89 -7.25
CA THR A 49 2.59 -11.90 -6.84
C THR A 49 2.42 -12.20 -5.35
N ASP A 50 3.14 -13.16 -4.79
CA ASP A 50 3.11 -13.46 -3.35
C ASP A 50 3.63 -12.30 -2.49
N ARG A 51 4.65 -11.59 -2.98
CA ARG A 51 5.17 -10.40 -2.29
C ARG A 51 4.14 -9.28 -2.28
N LEU A 52 3.48 -9.02 -3.42
CA LEU A 52 2.43 -8.01 -3.54
C LEU A 52 1.22 -8.34 -2.67
N ASP A 53 0.83 -9.61 -2.58
CA ASP A 53 -0.28 -10.05 -1.73
C ASP A 53 0.01 -9.76 -0.25
N ARG A 54 1.22 -10.09 0.23
CA ARG A 54 1.64 -9.79 1.61
C ARG A 54 1.70 -8.29 1.91
N LEU A 55 2.23 -7.48 1.00
CA LEU A 55 2.26 -6.03 1.15
C LEU A 55 0.84 -5.47 1.27
N ASN A 56 -0.07 -5.94 0.42
CA ASN A 56 -1.47 -5.52 0.47
C ASN A 56 -2.19 -6.05 1.72
N ALA A 57 -1.86 -7.24 2.22
CA ALA A 57 -2.40 -7.79 3.46
C ALA A 57 -1.91 -7.01 4.69
N ALA A 58 -0.65 -6.57 4.71
CA ALA A 58 -0.12 -5.71 5.77
C ALA A 58 -0.84 -4.34 5.78
N LEU A 59 -1.09 -3.75 4.61
CA LEU A 59 -1.89 -2.54 4.50
C LEU A 59 -3.35 -2.78 4.94
N ASP A 60 -3.95 -3.93 4.61
CA ASP A 60 -5.31 -4.28 5.02
C ASP A 60 -5.47 -4.40 6.53
N ALA A 61 -4.50 -5.06 7.18
CA ALA A 61 -4.44 -5.17 8.62
C ALA A 61 -4.32 -3.78 9.27
N PHE A 62 -3.45 -2.93 8.73
CA PHE A 62 -3.28 -1.56 9.20
C PHE A 62 -4.55 -0.70 9.03
N GLU A 63 -5.22 -0.78 7.86
CA GLU A 63 -6.51 -0.14 7.62
C GLU A 63 -7.58 -0.64 8.60
N THR A 64 -7.63 -1.95 8.85
CA THR A 64 -8.54 -2.58 9.81
C THR A 64 -8.28 -2.11 11.25
N GLU A 65 -7.02 -1.96 11.65
CA GLU A 65 -6.65 -1.47 12.98
C GLU A 65 -7.00 0.00 13.19
N LEU A 66 -6.87 0.83 12.15
CA LEU A 66 -7.21 2.26 12.22
C LEU A 66 -8.71 2.52 12.12
N ASP A 67 -9.48 1.66 11.44
CA ASP A 67 -10.94 1.77 11.18
C ASP A 67 -11.39 3.14 10.62
N ALA A 68 -10.44 3.95 10.16
CA ALA A 68 -10.65 5.34 9.78
C ALA A 68 -9.84 5.75 8.55
N VAL A 69 -8.99 4.86 8.03
CA VAL A 69 -8.09 5.12 6.90
C VAL A 69 -8.37 4.16 5.78
N VAL A 70 -8.49 4.69 4.57
CA VAL A 70 -8.52 3.91 3.33
C VAL A 70 -7.45 4.45 2.40
N GLY A 71 -6.51 3.60 2.00
CA GLY A 71 -5.43 3.97 1.09
C GLY A 71 -5.43 3.17 -0.22
N PRO A 72 -4.50 3.49 -1.13
CA PRO A 72 -4.34 2.75 -2.38
C PRO A 72 -3.72 1.37 -2.11
N ARG A 73 -3.81 0.48 -3.10
CA ARG A 73 -3.19 -0.86 -3.06
C ARG A 73 -1.93 -0.89 -3.92
N ILE A 74 -0.91 -1.61 -3.48
CA ILE A 74 0.33 -1.75 -4.25
C ILE A 74 0.04 -2.65 -5.46
N ALA A 75 0.21 -2.11 -6.66
CA ALA A 75 -0.04 -2.80 -7.93
C ALA A 75 1.23 -3.48 -8.46
N SER A 76 2.36 -2.78 -8.38
CA SER A 76 3.68 -3.28 -8.74
C SER A 76 4.74 -2.60 -7.88
N LEU A 77 5.82 -3.33 -7.64
CA LEU A 77 6.93 -2.89 -6.80
C LEU A 77 8.23 -3.34 -7.46
N ASP A 78 8.95 -2.41 -8.08
CA ASP A 78 10.20 -2.71 -8.79
C ASP A 78 11.41 -2.49 -7.88
N ALA A 79 12.12 -3.58 -7.57
CA ALA A 79 13.26 -3.53 -6.67
C ALA A 79 14.54 -2.97 -7.29
N ALA A 80 14.64 -2.94 -8.62
CA ALA A 80 15.82 -2.46 -9.33
C ALA A 80 15.81 -0.92 -9.49
N SER A 81 14.63 -0.36 -9.75
CA SER A 81 14.38 1.07 -9.95
C SER A 81 13.82 1.76 -8.70
N ALA A 82 13.46 1.00 -7.65
CA ALA A 82 12.75 1.51 -6.48
C ALA A 82 11.44 2.25 -6.86
N GLU A 83 10.77 1.77 -7.90
CA GLU A 83 9.51 2.32 -8.38
C GLU A 83 8.35 1.56 -7.74
N VAL A 84 7.41 2.31 -7.17
CA VAL A 84 6.19 1.75 -6.57
C VAL A 84 5.01 2.28 -7.35
N THR A 85 4.25 1.37 -7.94
CA THR A 85 3.00 1.71 -8.60
C THR A 85 1.86 1.36 -7.66
N THR A 86 1.13 2.37 -7.24
CA THR A 86 -0.12 2.23 -6.49
C THR A 86 -1.29 2.21 -7.46
N ARG A 87 -2.31 1.41 -7.14
CA ARG A 87 -3.62 1.47 -7.78
C ARG A 87 -4.64 1.90 -6.76
N HIS A 88 -5.32 3.00 -7.01
CA HIS A 88 -6.54 3.29 -6.29
C HIS A 88 -7.54 2.15 -6.53
N ARG A 89 -8.25 1.74 -5.47
CA ARG A 89 -9.46 0.95 -5.61
C ARG A 89 -10.40 1.83 -6.43
N SER A 90 -10.44 1.62 -7.75
CA SER A 90 -11.26 2.44 -8.64
C SER A 90 -12.67 2.53 -8.05
N GLU A 91 -13.22 3.72 -8.01
CA GLU A 91 -14.64 4.00 -7.75
C GLU A 91 -15.57 3.33 -8.82
N ALA A 92 -15.02 2.44 -9.65
CA ALA A 92 -15.68 1.74 -10.77
C ALA A 92 -16.67 0.65 -10.33
N GLY A 93 -16.94 0.51 -9.04
CA GLY A 93 -17.95 -0.39 -8.50
C GLY A 93 -19.21 0.29 -7.96
N GLN A 94 -19.20 1.61 -7.74
CA GLN A 94 -20.42 2.32 -7.40
C GLN A 94 -21.07 2.73 -8.72
N PRO A 95 -22.17 2.10 -9.18
CA PRO A 95 -22.98 2.78 -10.18
C PRO A 95 -23.28 4.14 -9.56
N LEU A 96 -22.85 5.21 -10.23
CA LEU A 96 -23.38 6.55 -10.00
C LEU A 96 -24.89 6.36 -10.05
N ARG A 97 -25.53 6.24 -8.88
CA ARG A 97 -26.98 6.22 -8.78
C ARG A 97 -27.33 7.57 -9.35
N ALA A 98 -27.78 7.58 -10.60
CA ALA A 98 -28.19 8.80 -11.26
C ALA A 98 -29.20 9.44 -10.31
N PHE A 99 -28.80 10.55 -9.71
CA PHE A 99 -29.68 11.37 -8.91
C PHE A 99 -30.91 11.63 -9.76
N GLY A 100 -32.09 11.37 -9.18
CA GLY A 100 -33.36 11.36 -9.87
C GLY A 100 -33.56 12.59 -10.75
N GLY A 101 -34.07 12.35 -11.96
CA GLY A 101 -34.72 13.33 -12.79
C GLY A 101 -36.08 12.76 -13.16
N GLN A 102 -37.09 13.19 -12.39
CA GLN A 102 -38.55 13.14 -12.58
C GLN A 102 -39.14 12.51 -13.84
#